data_AF-A0A2X0LYZ6-F1
#
_entry.id   AF-A0A2X0LYZ6-F1
#
_cell.length_a   1.000
_cell.length_b   1.000
_cell.length_c   1.000
_cell.angle_alpha   90.00
_cell.angle_beta   90.00
_cell.angle_gamma   90.00
#
_symmetry.space_group_name_H-M   'P 1'
#
loop_
_entity.id
_entity.type
_entity.pdbx_description
1 polymer ?
#
loop_
_entity_poly.entity_id
_entity_poly.type
_entity_poly.pdbx_seq_one_letter_code
_entity_poly.pdbx_strand_id
1 'polypeptide(L)'
;MTPACFSIFVKKVHLHTEIVPSKHVTVEEKLAMLLYWLRGAKSYRKIDEVFQSSAFLLTPSLSASTRAPSYLRRSHLPETLGLLVHSDLRKLYVVQPTADTPTSSVITDKPRFVRYFGNCIGAIDGTHALYKTQDILAAMTFDLRFCYLQTGCEGSAHDQQAWDWARERDLLIPEGKY
;
A
#
# COMPACT_ATOMS: atom_id res chain seq x y z
N MET A 1 -14.93 0.20 -7.85
CA MET A 1 -14.17 -0.56 -8.87
C MET A 1 -15.13 -1.49 -9.57
N THR A 2 -15.19 -1.48 -10.90
CA THR A 2 -16.05 -2.39 -11.67
C THR A 2 -15.41 -3.79 -11.74
N PRO A 3 -16.19 -4.85 -12.03
CA PRO A 3 -15.62 -6.20 -12.23
C PRO A 3 -14.53 -6.25 -13.32
N ALA A 4 -14.71 -5.52 -14.42
CA ALA A 4 -13.73 -5.45 -15.50
C ALA A 4 -12.40 -4.83 -15.04
N CYS A 5 -12.45 -3.72 -14.29
CA CYS A 5 -11.24 -3.12 -13.71
C CYS A 5 -10.54 -4.08 -12.74
N PHE A 6 -11.32 -4.84 -11.95
CA PHE A 6 -10.76 -5.82 -11.04
C PHE A 6 -10.03 -6.95 -11.78
N SER A 7 -10.61 -7.51 -12.84
CA SER A 7 -9.94 -8.54 -13.63
C SER A 7 -8.66 -8.04 -14.29
N ILE A 8 -8.62 -6.79 -14.75
CA ILE A 8 -7.40 -6.16 -15.28
C ILE A 8 -6.35 -6.01 -14.17
N PHE A 9 -6.77 -5.58 -12.98
CA PHE A 9 -5.89 -5.46 -11.82
C PHE A 9 -5.29 -6.81 -11.43
N VAL A 10 -6.11 -7.86 -11.30
CA VAL A 10 -5.65 -9.24 -11.01
C VAL A 10 -4.61 -9.72 -12.02
N LYS A 11 -4.85 -9.49 -13.33
CA LYS A 11 -3.87 -9.81 -14.38
C LYS A 11 -2.54 -9.08 -14.18
N LYS A 12 -2.58 -7.78 -13.88
CA LYS A 12 -1.36 -7.00 -13.58
C LYS A 12 -0.64 -7.52 -12.34
N VAL A 13 -1.38 -7.91 -11.31
CA VAL A 13 -0.80 -8.50 -10.09
C VAL A 13 -0.05 -9.78 -10.44
N HIS A 14 -0.68 -10.71 -11.16
CA HIS A 14 -0.01 -11.95 -11.57
C HIS A 14 1.23 -11.74 -12.44
N LEU A 15 1.27 -10.67 -13.23
CA LEU A 15 2.42 -10.37 -14.10
C LEU A 15 3.61 -9.77 -13.35
N HIS A 16 3.36 -9.08 -12.23
CA HIS A 16 4.36 -8.23 -11.59
C HIS A 16 4.64 -8.58 -10.13
N THR A 17 3.94 -9.56 -9.55
CA THR A 17 4.11 -9.95 -8.14
C THR A 17 4.12 -11.46 -7.98
N GLU A 18 4.63 -11.91 -6.83
CA GLU A 18 4.70 -13.32 -6.44
C GLU A 18 3.52 -13.73 -5.55
N ILE A 19 2.38 -13.03 -5.63
CA ILE A 19 1.20 -13.37 -4.84
C ILE A 19 0.65 -14.72 -5.31
N VAL A 20 0.75 -15.73 -4.44
CA VAL A 20 0.25 -17.08 -4.68
C VAL A 20 -1.02 -17.36 -3.89
N PRO A 21 -1.89 -18.27 -4.38
CA PRO A 21 -3.02 -18.74 -3.59
C PRO A 21 -2.54 -19.50 -2.35
N SER A 22 -3.34 -19.42 -1.28
CA SER A 22 -3.18 -20.24 -0.08
C SER A 22 -4.21 -21.37 -0.08
N LYS A 23 -4.03 -22.39 0.77
CA LYS A 23 -4.84 -23.64 0.82
C LYS A 23 -6.36 -23.44 0.71
N HIS A 24 -6.88 -22.30 1.18
CA HIS A 24 -8.30 -21.95 1.16
C HIS A 24 -8.57 -20.47 0.83
N VAL A 25 -7.65 -19.78 0.16
CA VAL A 25 -7.84 -18.38 -0.23
C VAL A 25 -7.15 -18.13 -1.56
N THR A 26 -7.93 -17.78 -2.57
CA THR A 26 -7.46 -17.43 -3.92
C THR A 26 -6.75 -16.07 -3.94
N VAL A 27 -6.02 -15.77 -5.01
CA VAL A 27 -5.37 -14.46 -5.20
C VAL A 27 -6.42 -13.36 -5.30
N GLU A 28 -7.52 -13.61 -6.01
CA GLU A 28 -8.66 -12.71 -6.13
C GLU A 28 -9.29 -12.42 -4.77
N GLU A 29 -9.49 -13.43 -3.92
CA GLU A 29 -10.00 -13.22 -2.56
C GLU A 29 -9.03 -12.39 -1.71
N LYS A 30 -7.72 -12.67 -1.76
CA LYS A 30 -6.70 -11.86 -1.07
C LYS A 30 -6.76 -10.39 -1.50
N LEU A 31 -6.82 -10.13 -2.80
CA LEU A 31 -6.90 -8.78 -3.37
C LEU A 31 -8.23 -8.09 -3.05
N ALA A 32 -9.34 -8.82 -3.10
CA ALA A 32 -10.66 -8.29 -2.75
C ALA A 32 -10.73 -7.91 -1.27
N MET A 33 -10.18 -8.73 -0.36
CA MET A 33 -10.07 -8.41 1.06
C MET A 33 -9.26 -7.14 1.28
N LEU A 34 -8.11 -7.01 0.60
CA LEU A 34 -7.27 -5.82 0.70
C LEU A 34 -7.98 -4.56 0.21
N LEU A 35 -8.61 -4.60 -0.97
CA LEU A 35 -9.34 -3.47 -1.52
C LEU A 35 -10.57 -3.10 -0.66
N TYR A 36 -11.23 -4.09 -0.07
CA TYR A 36 -12.31 -3.86 0.87
C TYR A 36 -11.81 -3.18 2.15
N TRP A 37 -10.65 -3.58 2.66
CA TRP A 37 -10.00 -2.93 3.79
C TRP A 37 -9.60 -1.48 3.45
N LEU A 38 -8.90 -1.26 2.32
CA LEU A 38 -8.47 0.07 1.87
C LEU A 38 -9.63 1.05 1.69
N ARG A 39 -10.81 0.58 1.31
CA ARG A 39 -12.01 1.42 1.12
C ARG A 39 -12.47 2.10 2.41
N GLY A 40 -12.26 1.51 3.59
CA GLY A 40 -12.86 2.05 4.81
C GLY A 40 -12.27 1.54 6.12
N ALA A 41 -11.01 1.10 6.10
CA ALA A 41 -10.25 0.61 7.25
C ALA A 41 -11.06 -0.34 8.15
N LYS A 42 -11.76 -1.31 7.54
CA LYS A 42 -12.74 -2.17 8.23
C LYS A 42 -12.06 -3.19 9.14
N SER A 43 -12.69 -3.50 10.28
CA SER A 43 -12.19 -4.48 11.26
C SER A 43 -11.90 -5.83 10.61
N TYR A 44 -10.86 -6.53 11.06
CA TYR A 44 -10.63 -7.92 10.65
C TYR A 44 -11.90 -8.76 10.85
N ARG A 45 -12.64 -8.52 11.94
CA ARG A 45 -13.97 -9.12 12.17
C ARG A 45 -14.94 -8.80 11.04
N LYS A 46 -15.02 -7.54 10.60
CA LYS A 46 -15.95 -7.15 9.53
C LYS A 46 -15.55 -7.73 8.17
N ILE A 47 -14.25 -7.81 7.90
CA ILE A 47 -13.71 -8.50 6.73
C ILE A 47 -14.09 -9.97 6.79
N ASP A 48 -13.88 -10.64 7.93
CA ASP A 48 -14.29 -12.02 8.13
C ASP A 48 -15.80 -12.22 7.91
N GLU A 49 -16.65 -11.37 8.49
CA GLU A 49 -18.12 -11.43 8.29
C GLU A 49 -18.51 -11.37 6.81
N VAL A 50 -17.92 -10.43 6.06
CA VAL A 50 -18.24 -10.23 4.64
C VAL A 50 -17.69 -11.38 3.79
N PHE A 51 -16.45 -11.78 4.01
CA PHE A 51 -15.82 -12.79 3.15
C PHE A 51 -16.22 -14.23 3.51
N GLN A 52 -16.62 -14.49 4.76
CA GLN A 52 -17.28 -15.75 5.13
C GLN A 52 -18.69 -15.88 4.53
N SER A 53 -19.47 -14.78 4.49
CA SER A 53 -20.81 -14.78 3.90
C SER A 53 -20.79 -14.73 2.36
N SER A 54 -19.80 -14.08 1.74
CA SER A 54 -19.66 -14.02 0.27
C SER A 54 -19.33 -15.36 -0.40
N ALA A 55 -18.76 -16.30 0.36
CA ALA A 55 -18.57 -17.67 -0.09
C ALA A 55 -19.89 -18.41 -0.38
N PHE A 56 -21.04 -17.82 -0.02
CA PHE A 56 -22.37 -18.36 -0.27
C PHE A 56 -23.02 -17.86 -1.59
N LEU A 57 -22.60 -16.71 -2.18
CA LEU A 57 -23.43 -16.03 -3.19
C LEU A 57 -22.81 -15.67 -4.55
N LEU A 58 -21.50 -15.77 -4.78
CA LEU A 58 -20.92 -15.16 -6.00
C LEU A 58 -20.21 -16.08 -7.00
N THR A 59 -20.01 -17.37 -6.73
CA THR A 59 -19.30 -18.25 -7.68
C THR A 59 -19.56 -19.75 -7.44
N PRO A 60 -20.28 -20.45 -8.33
CA PRO A 60 -20.44 -21.91 -8.27
C PRO A 60 -19.15 -22.72 -8.46
N SER A 61 -18.05 -22.09 -8.91
CA SER A 61 -16.76 -22.75 -9.21
C SER A 61 -15.72 -22.72 -8.08
N LEU A 62 -16.02 -22.10 -6.93
CA LEU A 62 -15.08 -21.92 -5.81
C LEU A 62 -15.38 -22.83 -4.59
N SER A 63 -15.97 -24.02 -4.81
CA SER A 63 -16.50 -24.90 -3.76
C SER A 63 -15.48 -25.65 -2.89
N ALA A 64 -14.22 -25.17 -2.79
CA ALA A 64 -13.20 -25.74 -1.89
C ALA A 64 -12.53 -24.70 -0.96
N SER A 65 -12.74 -23.38 -1.19
CA SER A 65 -12.06 -22.28 -0.47
C SER A 65 -12.70 -21.95 0.91
N THR A 66 -13.75 -22.65 1.32
CA THR A 66 -14.72 -22.12 2.29
C THR A 66 -14.42 -22.36 3.77
N ARG A 67 -13.19 -22.78 4.14
CA ARG A 67 -12.88 -23.18 5.54
C ARG A 67 -11.57 -22.65 6.11
N ALA A 68 -10.93 -21.63 5.53
CA ALA A 68 -9.84 -20.96 6.25
C ALA A 68 -10.36 -20.45 7.61
N PRO A 69 -9.73 -20.81 8.74
CA PRO A 69 -9.99 -20.20 10.04
C PRO A 69 -9.73 -18.69 9.99
N SER A 70 -10.48 -17.92 10.78
CA SER A 70 -10.40 -16.44 10.85
C SER A 70 -8.99 -15.90 11.13
N TYR A 71 -8.15 -16.64 11.86
CA TYR A 71 -6.77 -16.24 12.11
C TYR A 71 -5.87 -16.28 10.87
N LEU A 72 -6.06 -17.24 9.96
CA LEU A 72 -5.26 -17.35 8.73
C LEU A 72 -5.56 -16.19 7.76
N ARG A 73 -6.80 -15.69 7.76
CA ARG A 73 -7.16 -14.51 6.95
C ARG A 73 -6.52 -13.21 7.43
N ARG A 74 -6.12 -13.12 8.70
CA ARG A 74 -5.46 -11.92 9.26
C ARG A 74 -4.04 -11.73 8.73
N SER A 75 -3.32 -12.82 8.46
CA SER A 75 -1.96 -12.74 7.89
C SER A 75 -1.96 -12.36 6.40
N HIS A 76 -3.05 -12.63 5.68
CA HIS A 76 -3.11 -12.35 4.24
C HIS A 76 -3.14 -10.87 3.89
N LEU A 77 -3.74 -10.00 4.71
CA LEU A 77 -3.74 -8.56 4.46
C LEU A 77 -2.32 -7.95 4.47
N PRO A 78 -1.52 -8.08 5.55
CA PRO A 78 -0.16 -7.55 5.58
C PRO A 78 0.74 -8.21 4.53
N GLU A 79 0.61 -9.52 4.32
CA GLU A 79 1.33 -10.27 3.28
C GLU A 79 1.04 -9.72 1.87
N THR A 80 -0.24 -9.61 1.50
CA THR A 80 -0.66 -9.12 0.18
C THR A 80 -0.27 -7.66 -0.02
N LEU A 81 -0.44 -6.81 1.01
CA LEU A 81 -0.02 -5.42 0.94
C LEU A 81 1.49 -5.30 0.72
N GLY A 82 2.29 -6.05 1.49
CA GLY A 82 3.74 -6.08 1.34
C GLY A 82 4.18 -6.55 -0.04
N LEU A 83 3.57 -7.62 -0.56
CA LEU A 83 3.89 -8.12 -1.90
C LEU A 83 3.49 -7.14 -3.00
N LEU A 84 2.41 -6.38 -2.86
CA LEU A 84 2.08 -5.33 -3.83
C LEU A 84 3.06 -4.16 -3.75
N VAL A 85 3.33 -3.67 -2.53
CA VAL A 85 4.19 -2.50 -2.33
C VAL A 85 5.63 -2.82 -2.72
N HIS A 86 6.17 -3.98 -2.37
CA HIS A 86 7.57 -4.33 -2.62
C HIS A 86 7.82 -4.99 -3.98
N SER A 87 6.83 -4.95 -4.88
CA SER A 87 6.95 -5.53 -6.23
C SER A 87 7.21 -4.50 -7.32
N ASP A 88 7.53 -4.98 -8.52
CA ASP A 88 7.65 -4.15 -9.72
C ASP A 88 6.33 -3.48 -10.12
N LEU A 89 5.19 -3.99 -9.66
CA LEU A 89 3.90 -3.35 -9.87
C LEU A 89 3.88 -1.93 -9.30
N ARG A 90 4.47 -1.71 -8.13
CA ARG A 90 4.58 -0.38 -7.51
C ARG A 90 5.36 0.58 -8.41
N LYS A 91 6.47 0.12 -9.00
CA LYS A 91 7.37 0.94 -9.84
C LYS A 91 6.69 1.49 -11.10
N LEU A 92 5.60 0.85 -11.55
CA LEU A 92 4.81 1.34 -12.69
C LEU A 92 3.97 2.58 -12.37
N TYR A 93 3.70 2.86 -11.09
CA TYR A 93 2.81 3.96 -10.68
C TYR A 93 3.43 4.94 -9.68
N VAL A 94 4.43 4.49 -8.92
CA VAL A 94 5.11 5.28 -7.88
C VAL A 94 6.54 5.52 -8.35
N VAL A 95 6.83 6.77 -8.69
CA VAL A 95 8.14 7.21 -9.19
C VAL A 95 8.71 8.23 -8.21
N GLN A 96 9.93 7.97 -7.74
CA GLN A 96 10.62 8.88 -6.84
C GLN A 96 11.12 10.12 -7.59
N PRO A 97 11.13 11.30 -6.96
CA PRO A 97 11.69 12.51 -7.56
C PRO A 97 13.20 12.39 -7.78
N THR A 98 13.72 13.21 -8.68
CA THR A 98 15.16 13.33 -8.96
C THR A 98 15.69 14.71 -8.55
N ALA A 99 17.00 14.90 -8.61
CA ALA A 99 17.63 16.20 -8.30
C ALA A 99 17.08 17.34 -9.17
N ASP A 100 16.72 17.04 -10.42
CA ASP A 100 16.14 17.98 -11.38
C ASP A 100 14.64 18.25 -11.15
N THR A 101 14.00 17.56 -10.20
CA THR A 101 12.59 17.80 -9.91
C THR A 101 12.41 19.21 -9.34
N PRO A 102 11.61 20.07 -9.98
CA PRO A 102 11.41 21.43 -9.51
C PRO A 102 10.62 21.42 -8.20
N THR A 103 10.94 22.36 -7.31
CA THR A 103 10.12 22.61 -6.12
C THR A 103 8.80 23.26 -6.56
N SER A 104 7.70 22.83 -5.93
CA SER A 104 6.35 23.28 -6.29
C SER A 104 6.18 24.80 -6.13
N SER A 105 5.40 25.40 -7.03
CA SER A 105 5.00 26.81 -6.98
C SER A 105 4.26 27.17 -5.68
N VAL A 106 3.60 26.20 -5.04
CA VAL A 106 2.97 26.35 -3.73
C VAL A 106 3.96 26.90 -2.70
N ILE A 107 5.24 26.51 -2.81
CA ILE A 107 6.36 26.97 -2.00
C ILE A 107 7.05 28.18 -2.63
N THR A 108 7.50 28.08 -3.89
CA THR A 108 8.39 29.10 -4.49
C THR A 108 7.75 30.47 -4.61
N ASP A 109 6.43 30.51 -4.82
CA ASP A 109 5.69 31.77 -4.99
C ASP A 109 5.49 32.54 -3.68
N LYS A 110 5.75 31.89 -2.53
CA LYS A 110 5.54 32.48 -1.20
C LYS A 110 6.89 32.71 -0.52
N PRO A 111 7.33 33.97 -0.34
CA PRO A 111 8.61 34.28 0.31
C PRO A 111 8.80 33.64 1.69
N ARG A 112 7.70 33.50 2.44
CA ARG A 112 7.71 32.84 3.76
C ARG A 112 7.99 31.34 3.69
N PHE A 113 7.66 30.66 2.59
CA PHE A 113 7.86 29.22 2.43
C PHE A 113 9.16 28.93 1.71
N VAL A 114 9.46 29.61 0.61
CA VAL A 114 10.71 29.40 -0.15
C VAL A 114 11.97 29.57 0.72
N ARG A 115 11.93 30.45 1.72
CA ARG A 115 13.03 30.63 2.68
C ARG A 115 13.38 29.35 3.45
N TYR A 116 12.39 28.52 3.80
CA TYR A 116 12.58 27.33 4.63
C TYR A 116 12.43 26.02 3.86
N PHE A 117 11.67 26.03 2.77
CA PHE A 117 11.27 24.85 2.00
C PHE A 117 11.68 24.94 0.53
N GLY A 118 12.56 25.86 0.14
CA GLY A 118 12.88 26.18 -1.26
C GLY A 118 13.41 25.01 -2.11
N ASN A 119 13.85 23.92 -1.47
CA ASN A 119 14.25 22.68 -2.15
C ASN A 119 13.38 21.48 -1.75
N CYS A 120 12.25 21.72 -1.10
CA CYS A 120 11.32 20.67 -0.71
C CYS A 120 10.59 20.13 -1.95
N ILE A 121 10.50 18.82 -2.09
CA ILE A 121 9.87 18.16 -3.26
C ILE A 121 8.63 17.34 -2.89
N GLY A 122 8.38 17.17 -1.60
CA GLY A 122 7.21 16.46 -1.11
C GLY A 122 7.12 16.46 0.40
N ALA A 123 6.18 15.67 0.91
CA ALA A 123 6.04 15.37 2.33
C ALA A 123 6.09 13.86 2.52
N ILE A 124 6.64 13.43 3.64
CA ILE A 124 6.66 12.04 4.06
C ILE A 124 5.97 11.93 5.41
N ASP A 125 5.14 10.90 5.58
CA ASP A 125 4.44 10.66 6.84
C ASP A 125 4.24 9.16 7.08
N GLY A 126 4.22 8.80 8.37
CA GLY A 126 3.91 7.47 8.85
C GLY A 126 2.42 7.36 9.17
N THR A 127 1.77 6.28 8.74
CA THR A 127 0.37 6.00 9.09
C THR A 127 0.23 4.59 9.64
N HIS A 128 -0.38 4.49 10.82
CA HIS A 128 -0.70 3.21 11.41
C HIS A 128 -1.79 2.51 10.61
N ALA A 129 -1.46 1.33 10.10
CA ALA A 129 -2.32 0.48 9.30
C ALA A 129 -2.69 -0.81 10.06
N LEU A 130 -3.65 -1.54 9.51
CA LEU A 130 -3.97 -2.92 9.92
C LEU A 130 -4.17 -3.10 11.44
N TYR A 131 -4.82 -2.17 12.13
CA TYR A 131 -5.01 -2.17 13.60
C TYR A 131 -3.76 -1.86 14.40
N LYS A 132 -2.90 -0.97 13.90
CA LYS A 132 -1.63 -0.60 14.53
C LYS A 132 -0.69 -1.80 14.69
N THR A 133 -0.90 -2.86 13.89
CA THR A 133 0.05 -3.97 13.82
C THR A 133 1.18 -3.65 12.86
N GLN A 134 0.93 -2.76 11.89
CA GLN A 134 1.93 -2.32 10.94
C GLN A 134 1.81 -0.83 10.64
N ASP A 135 2.93 -0.21 10.33
CA ASP A 135 2.99 1.15 9.80
C ASP A 135 3.28 1.14 8.30
N ILE A 136 2.72 2.14 7.64
CA ILE A 136 2.98 2.48 6.26
C ILE A 136 3.64 3.85 6.25
N LEU A 137 4.87 3.91 5.77
CA LEU A 137 5.54 5.17 5.47
C LEU A 137 5.26 5.52 4.01
N ALA A 138 4.72 6.70 3.77
CA ALA A 138 4.37 7.15 2.43
C ALA A 138 4.95 8.54 2.17
N ALA A 139 5.55 8.74 1.00
CA ALA A 139 5.95 10.06 0.53
C ALA A 139 5.06 10.49 -0.63
N MET A 140 4.69 11.77 -0.65
CA MET A 140 3.83 12.37 -1.66
C MET A 140 4.41 13.68 -2.16
N THR A 141 4.25 13.94 -3.46
CA THR A 141 4.51 15.26 -4.04
C THR A 141 3.41 16.25 -3.65
N PHE A 142 3.66 17.55 -3.87
CA PHE A 142 2.66 18.61 -3.63
C PHE A 142 1.41 18.50 -4.51
N ASP A 143 1.45 17.72 -5.59
CA ASP A 143 0.29 17.40 -6.44
C ASP A 143 -0.52 16.21 -5.91
N LEU A 144 -0.28 15.80 -4.66
CA LEU A 144 -0.91 14.68 -3.98
C LEU A 144 -0.70 13.33 -4.69
N ARG A 145 0.46 13.14 -5.32
CA ARG A 145 0.86 11.87 -5.93
C ARG A 145 1.85 11.15 -5.04
N PHE A 146 1.59 9.88 -4.76
CA PHE A 146 2.57 9.03 -4.08
C PHE A 146 3.84 8.91 -4.93
N CYS A 147 4.97 9.23 -4.32
CA CYS A 147 6.30 9.06 -4.92
C CYS A 147 7.15 8.03 -4.18
N TYR A 148 6.72 7.60 -2.99
CA TYR A 148 7.30 6.47 -2.28
C TYR A 148 6.27 5.78 -1.36
N LEU A 149 6.40 4.46 -1.18
CA LEU A 149 5.59 3.66 -0.25
C LEU A 149 6.44 2.55 0.37
N GLN A 150 6.38 2.42 1.69
CA GLN A 150 7.05 1.40 2.47
C GLN A 150 6.09 0.82 3.50
N THR A 151 5.90 -0.50 3.50
CA THR A 151 4.99 -1.20 4.43
C THR A 151 5.70 -2.31 5.18
N GLY A 152 5.12 -2.74 6.30
CA GLY A 152 5.62 -3.86 7.09
C GLY A 152 6.51 -3.44 8.26
N CYS A 153 6.67 -2.12 8.49
CA CYS A 153 7.13 -1.59 9.78
C CYS A 153 6.18 -2.09 10.87
N GLU A 154 6.71 -2.53 12.02
CA GLU A 154 5.88 -2.88 13.17
C GLU A 154 5.10 -1.63 13.62
N GLY A 155 3.81 -1.75 13.92
CA GLY A 155 2.97 -0.56 14.20
C GLY A 155 3.17 0.12 15.55
N SER A 156 4.17 -0.34 16.32
CA SER A 156 4.72 0.32 17.50
C SER A 156 6.15 0.82 17.29
N ALA A 157 6.70 0.66 16.09
CA ALA A 157 7.99 1.22 15.74
C ALA A 157 7.92 2.74 15.83
N HIS A 158 9.04 3.37 16.20
CA HIS A 158 9.14 4.82 16.12
C HIS A 158 9.19 5.25 14.65
N ASP A 159 8.65 6.44 14.34
CA ASP A 159 8.71 7.02 12.98
C ASP A 159 10.14 7.03 12.42
N GLN A 160 11.13 7.30 13.28
CA GLN A 160 12.55 7.24 12.92
C GLN A 160 12.98 5.85 12.44
N GLN A 161 12.51 4.79 13.08
CA GLN A 161 12.83 3.42 12.68
C GLN A 161 12.19 3.07 11.33
N ALA A 162 10.96 3.53 11.09
CA ALA A 162 10.30 3.37 9.79
C ALA A 162 11.05 4.14 8.68
N TRP A 163 11.51 5.35 8.99
CA TRP A 163 12.34 6.18 8.11
C TRP A 163 13.69 5.51 7.77
N ASP A 164 14.42 5.05 8.78
CA ASP A 164 15.71 4.38 8.60
C ASP A 164 15.54 3.13 7.73
N TRP A 165 14.49 2.33 7.97
CA TRP A 165 14.22 1.14 7.18
C TRP A 165 13.87 1.46 5.72
N ALA A 166 13.12 2.53 5.47
CA ALA A 166 12.83 2.99 4.12
C ALA A 166 14.12 3.40 3.37
N ARG A 167 15.01 4.12 4.05
CA ARG A 167 16.31 4.58 3.52
C ARG A 167 17.26 3.42 3.24
N GLU A 168 17.28 2.40 4.10
CA GLU A 168 18.09 1.19 3.91
C GLU A 168 17.62 0.35 2.71
N ARG A 169 16.34 0.42 2.36
CA ARG A 169 15.77 -0.32 1.23
C ARG A 169 15.99 0.38 -0.09
N ASP A 170 15.25 1.45 -0.33
CA ASP A 170 15.15 2.07 -1.65
C ASP A 170 14.62 3.51 -1.65
N LEU A 171 14.41 4.14 -0.48
CA LEU A 171 14.08 5.57 -0.41
C LEU A 171 15.31 6.43 -0.71
N LEU A 172 15.26 7.12 -1.84
CA LEU A 172 16.29 8.03 -2.30
C LEU A 172 15.84 9.47 -2.07
N ILE A 173 16.63 10.20 -1.29
CA ILE A 173 16.51 11.66 -1.19
C ILE A 173 17.56 12.26 -2.14
N PRO A 174 17.16 12.94 -3.22
CA PRO A 174 18.11 13.53 -4.15
C PRO A 174 19.00 14.57 -3.49
N GLU A 175 20.24 14.69 -3.96
CA GLU A 175 21.18 15.68 -3.44
C GLU A 175 20.60 17.10 -3.55
N GLY A 176 20.74 17.87 -2.47
CA GLY A 176 20.22 19.23 -2.39
C GLY A 176 18.69 19.35 -2.23
N LYS A 177 17.95 18.22 -2.14
CA LYS A 177 16.49 18.19 -1.92
C LYS A 177 16.15 17.61 -0.55
N TYR A 178 14.91 17.87 -0.11
CA TYR A 178 14.30 17.27 1.08
C TYR A 178 12.78 17.16 0.96
#